data_AF-S4NY49-F1
#
_entry.id   AF-S4NY49-F1
#
_cell.length_a   1.000
_cell.length_b   1.000
_cell.length_c   1.000
_cell.angle_alpha   90.00
_cell.angle_beta   90.00
_cell.angle_gamma   90.00
#
_symmetry.space_group_name_H-M   'P 1'
#
loop_
_entity.id
_entity.type
_entity.pdbx_description
1 polymer ?
#
loop_
_entity_poly.entity_id
_entity_poly.type
_entity_poly.pdbx_seq_one_letter_code
_entity_poly.pdbx_strand_id
1 'polypeptide(L)'
;NGIIFRQALEHSVQAWRPVDTPGQFLQYSGVEVVYDLAQNAGSRIVRATAVCSKCSEPSDLQDDYEYQVITSIFIANGGDGYTMFEKLARDVLPFNEAECILNYLFEYSPIHPVLSDR
;
A
#
# COMPACT_ATOMS: atom_id res chain seq x y z
N ASN A 1 -7.67 -4.50 9.85
CA ASN A 1 -8.93 -4.71 9.11
C ASN A 1 -9.04 -3.67 8.00
N GLY A 2 -10.03 -3.76 7.14
CA GLY A 2 -10.18 -2.88 5.97
C GLY A 2 -10.26 -1.40 6.31
N ILE A 3 -10.86 -1.03 7.45
CA ILE A 3 -10.92 0.37 7.91
C ILE A 3 -9.52 0.98 8.02
N ILE A 4 -8.60 0.29 8.71
CA ILE A 4 -7.23 0.77 8.89
C ILE A 4 -6.48 0.81 7.55
N PHE A 5 -6.73 -0.18 6.69
CA PHE A 5 -6.09 -0.21 5.38
C PHE A 5 -6.55 0.97 4.50
N ARG A 6 -7.85 1.25 4.47
CA ARG A 6 -8.41 2.43 3.80
C ARG A 6 -7.84 3.73 4.37
N GLN A 7 -7.70 3.82 5.69
CA GLN A 7 -7.10 4.98 6.35
C GLN A 7 -5.64 5.20 5.90
N ALA A 8 -4.86 4.13 5.73
CA ALA A 8 -3.49 4.21 5.23
C ALA A 8 -3.43 4.69 3.77
N LEU A 9 -4.34 4.21 2.92
CA LEU A 9 -4.46 4.65 1.53
C LEU A 9 -4.86 6.13 1.44
N GLU A 10 -5.81 6.59 2.26
CA GLU A 10 -6.17 8.01 2.37
C GLU A 10 -4.99 8.87 2.87
N HIS A 11 -4.28 8.40 3.89
CA HIS A 11 -3.11 9.10 4.43
C HIS A 11 -2.02 9.28 3.36
N SER A 12 -1.85 8.27 2.50
CA SER A 12 -0.87 8.27 1.43
C SER A 12 -0.97 9.45 0.49
N VAL A 13 -2.20 9.90 0.24
CA VAL A 13 -2.47 11.05 -0.62
C VAL A 13 -2.87 12.30 0.16
N GLN A 14 -2.83 12.29 1.50
CA GLN A 14 -3.33 13.38 2.34
C GLN A 14 -2.66 14.72 2.01
N ALA A 15 -1.33 14.73 1.88
CA ALA A 15 -0.54 15.91 1.56
C ALA A 15 0.03 15.90 0.13
N TRP A 16 -0.55 15.08 -0.76
CA TRP A 16 -0.13 14.97 -2.15
C TRP A 16 -0.22 16.31 -2.88
N ARG A 17 0.81 16.61 -3.68
CA ARG A 17 0.87 17.81 -4.52
C ARG A 17 1.78 17.61 -5.75
N PRO A 18 1.48 18.21 -6.91
CA PRO A 18 2.10 17.81 -8.17
C PRO A 18 3.64 17.91 -8.25
N VAL A 19 4.26 18.85 -7.53
CA VAL A 19 5.68 19.19 -7.71
C VAL A 19 6.57 18.69 -6.57
N ASP A 20 6.03 18.57 -5.36
CA ASP A 20 6.80 18.29 -4.14
C ASP A 20 6.01 17.41 -3.15
N THR A 21 5.38 16.35 -3.64
CA THR A 21 4.67 15.37 -2.78
C THR A 21 5.61 14.82 -1.68
N PRO A 22 5.18 14.80 -0.40
CA PRO A 22 5.96 14.19 0.68
C PRO A 22 6.14 12.68 0.49
N GLY A 23 7.06 12.07 1.24
CA GLY A 23 7.37 10.63 1.17
C GLY A 23 6.22 9.66 1.48
N GLN A 24 5.07 10.18 1.93
CA GLN A 24 3.87 9.43 2.28
C GLN A 24 3.22 8.68 1.10
N PHE A 25 3.48 9.09 -0.13
CA PHE A 25 2.85 8.45 -1.28
C PHE A 25 3.33 7.01 -1.47
N LEU A 26 2.40 6.06 -1.38
CA LEU A 26 2.68 4.62 -1.39
C LEU A 26 2.73 4.13 -2.82
N GLN A 27 3.75 3.33 -3.11
CA GLN A 27 3.73 2.39 -4.20
C GLN A 27 3.16 1.06 -3.69
N TYR A 28 2.33 0.38 -4.47
CA TYR A 28 1.70 -0.86 -4.04
C TYR A 28 1.63 -1.92 -5.14
N SER A 29 1.44 -3.17 -4.72
CA SER A 29 1.19 -4.32 -5.57
C SER A 29 0.00 -5.09 -5.01
N GLY A 30 -0.83 -5.65 -5.88
CA GLY A 30 -2.05 -6.36 -5.48
C GLY A 30 -3.16 -5.43 -4.96
N VAL A 31 -3.07 -4.13 -5.23
CA VAL A 31 -4.07 -3.12 -4.87
C VAL A 31 -4.23 -2.19 -6.07
N GLU A 32 -5.45 -1.73 -6.31
CA GLU A 32 -5.76 -0.69 -7.29
C GLU A 32 -6.62 0.37 -6.59
N VAL A 33 -6.22 1.64 -6.68
CA VAL A 33 -6.91 2.72 -5.98
C VAL A 33 -7.16 3.89 -6.92
N VAL A 34 -8.41 4.29 -7.03
CA VAL A 34 -8.83 5.48 -7.77
C VAL A 34 -9.04 6.61 -6.79
N TYR A 35 -8.25 7.68 -6.96
CA TYR A 35 -8.34 8.89 -6.13
C TYR A 35 -9.00 10.05 -6.89
N ASP A 36 -9.84 10.80 -6.19
CA ASP A 36 -10.28 12.14 -6.56
C ASP A 36 -9.59 13.16 -5.65
N LEU A 37 -8.52 13.78 -6.18
CA LEU A 37 -7.69 14.72 -5.44
C LEU A 37 -8.37 16.08 -5.22
N ALA A 38 -9.51 16.35 -5.88
CA ALA A 38 -10.31 17.55 -5.63
C ALA A 38 -11.11 17.45 -4.32
N GLN A 39 -11.30 16.24 -3.78
CA GLN A 39 -11.96 16.03 -2.50
C GLN A 39 -11.06 16.39 -1.31
N ASN A 40 -11.72 16.63 -0.17
CA ASN A 40 -11.05 16.89 1.09
C ASN A 40 -10.16 15.69 1.48
N ALA A 41 -9.02 15.99 2.09
CA ALA A 41 -8.11 14.95 2.57
C ALA A 41 -8.83 14.02 3.57
N GLY A 42 -8.66 12.71 3.40
CA GLY A 42 -9.41 11.69 4.16
C GLY A 42 -10.72 11.24 3.49
N SER A 43 -11.05 11.79 2.31
CA SER A 43 -12.19 11.37 1.50
C SER A 43 -11.84 11.37 0.01
N ARG A 44 -10.61 11.04 -0.34
CA ARG A 44 -10.11 11.06 -1.72
C ARG A 44 -10.30 9.74 -2.44
N ILE A 45 -10.52 8.62 -1.75
CA ILE A 45 -10.71 7.31 -2.38
C ILE A 45 -12.11 7.24 -2.99
N VAL A 46 -12.17 7.10 -4.32
CA VAL A 46 -13.40 6.81 -5.09
C VAL A 46 -13.64 5.30 -5.14
N ARG A 47 -12.57 4.54 -5.36
CA ARG A 47 -12.60 3.07 -5.41
C ARG A 47 -11.28 2.52 -4.91
N ALA A 48 -11.34 1.43 -4.15
CA ALA A 48 -10.17 0.65 -3.77
C ALA A 48 -10.50 -0.83 -3.93
N THR A 49 -9.69 -1.56 -4.68
CA THR A 49 -9.77 -3.02 -4.79
C THR A 49 -8.46 -3.64 -4.33
N ALA A 50 -8.53 -4.86 -3.81
CA ALA A 50 -7.38 -5.61 -3.38
C ALA A 50 -7.46 -7.06 -3.90
N VAL A 51 -6.29 -7.65 -4.16
CA VAL A 51 -6.19 -9.06 -4.51
C VAL A 51 -6.73 -9.92 -3.38
N CYS A 52 -7.40 -10.98 -3.78
CA CYS A 52 -8.12 -11.85 -2.88
C CYS A 52 -7.35 -13.17 -2.72
N SER A 53 -7.07 -13.57 -1.48
CA SER A 53 -6.39 -14.84 -1.20
C SER A 53 -7.26 -16.07 -1.47
N LYS A 54 -8.59 -15.89 -1.59
CA LYS A 54 -9.58 -16.98 -1.73
C LYS A 54 -10.43 -16.86 -2.99
N CYS A 55 -10.10 -15.95 -3.92
CA CYS A 55 -10.87 -15.75 -5.14
C CYS A 55 -9.98 -15.41 -6.34
N SER A 56 -10.53 -15.55 -7.54
CA SER A 56 -9.77 -15.48 -8.80
C SER A 56 -9.50 -14.06 -9.27
N GLU A 57 -10.26 -13.08 -8.79
CA GLU A 57 -10.22 -11.68 -9.22
C GLU A 57 -10.06 -10.76 -8.00
N PRO A 58 -9.47 -9.55 -8.17
CA PRO A 58 -9.50 -8.51 -7.14
C PRO A 58 -10.94 -8.15 -6.77
N SER A 59 -11.16 -7.89 -5.49
CA SER A 59 -12.46 -7.50 -4.96
C SER A 59 -12.40 -6.12 -4.31
N ASP A 60 -13.53 -5.43 -4.21
CA ASP A 60 -13.62 -4.17 -3.50
C ASP A 60 -13.16 -4.34 -2.04
N LEU A 61 -12.43 -3.34 -1.54
CA LEU A 61 -11.94 -3.31 -0.17
C LEU A 61 -13.11 -3.18 0.81
N GLN A 62 -13.26 -4.17 1.69
CA GLN A 62 -14.33 -4.28 2.68
C GLN A 62 -13.80 -3.96 4.06
N ASP A 63 -14.52 -3.13 4.80
CA ASP A 63 -14.07 -2.60 6.09
C ASP A 63 -14.00 -3.68 7.18
N ASP A 64 -14.87 -4.69 7.11
CA ASP A 64 -14.98 -5.83 8.02
C ASP A 64 -13.99 -6.96 7.71
N TYR A 65 -13.24 -6.89 6.59
CA TYR A 65 -12.29 -7.92 6.21
C TYR A 65 -10.91 -7.69 6.84
N GLU A 66 -10.18 -8.79 7.02
CA GLU A 66 -8.78 -8.77 7.43
C GLU A 66 -7.86 -8.86 6.21
N TYR A 67 -6.87 -7.98 6.18
CA TYR A 67 -5.89 -7.88 5.10
C TYR A 67 -4.50 -8.11 5.69
N GLN A 68 -3.75 -9.02 5.07
CA GLN A 68 -2.33 -9.17 5.32
C GLN A 68 -1.57 -8.26 4.35
N VAL A 69 -0.73 -7.40 4.90
CA VAL A 69 0.04 -6.42 4.13
C VAL A 69 1.52 -6.61 4.46
N ILE A 70 2.35 -6.75 3.43
CA ILE A 70 3.80 -6.70 3.56
C ILE A 70 4.23 -5.26 3.31
N THR A 71 5.02 -4.70 4.23
CA THR A 71 5.53 -3.32 4.15
C THR A 71 6.90 -3.22 4.81
N SER A 72 7.59 -2.10 4.63
CA SER A 72 8.86 -1.84 5.31
C SER A 72 8.65 -1.62 6.81
N ILE A 73 9.71 -1.90 7.59
CA ILE A 73 9.66 -1.69 9.04
C ILE A 73 9.46 -0.21 9.41
N PHE A 74 9.91 0.72 8.55
CA PHE A 74 9.72 2.16 8.72
C PHE A 74 8.24 2.54 8.73
N ILE A 75 7.48 2.12 7.70
CA ILE A 75 6.03 2.38 7.62
C ILE A 75 5.27 1.66 8.73
N ALA A 76 5.64 0.39 9.01
CA ALA A 76 5.00 -0.37 10.08
C ALA A 76 5.21 0.27 11.46
N ASN A 77 6.30 1.02 11.66
CA ASN A 77 6.61 1.78 12.88
C ASN A 77 6.01 3.20 12.90
N GLY A 78 5.12 3.54 11.98
CA GLY A 78 4.51 4.88 11.93
C GLY A 78 5.34 5.93 11.20
N GLY A 79 6.39 5.53 10.49
CA GLY A 79 7.15 6.40 9.59
C GLY A 79 6.24 7.17 8.64
N ASP A 80 6.64 8.38 8.27
CA ASP A 80 5.87 9.32 7.44
C ASP A 80 4.46 9.71 7.93
N GLY A 81 4.06 9.27 9.13
CA GLY A 81 2.75 9.57 9.72
C GLY A 81 1.77 8.39 9.68
N TYR A 82 2.24 7.19 9.31
CA TYR A 82 1.45 5.94 9.29
C TYR A 82 1.15 5.37 10.69
N THR A 83 0.78 6.23 11.64
CA THR A 83 0.59 5.89 13.07
C THR A 83 -0.50 4.84 13.29
N MET A 84 -1.41 4.65 12.32
CA MET A 84 -2.44 3.62 12.37
C MET A 84 -1.87 2.19 12.38
N PHE A 85 -0.61 2.00 11.99
CA PHE A 85 0.06 0.70 12.00
C PHE A 85 0.84 0.39 13.28
N GLU A 86 1.26 1.39 14.06
CA GLU A 86 2.20 1.23 15.19
C GLU A 86 1.77 0.19 16.23
N LYS A 87 0.46 0.07 16.44
CA LYS A 87 -0.13 -0.79 17.47
C LYS A 87 -0.69 -2.11 16.93
N LEU A 88 -0.55 -2.36 15.63
CA LEU A 88 -1.01 -3.60 15.04
C LEU A 88 -0.05 -4.75 15.35
N ALA A 89 -0.63 -5.93 15.61
CA ALA A 89 0.14 -7.16 15.64
C ALA A 89 0.76 -7.41 14.26
N ARG A 90 2.02 -7.82 14.22
CA ARG A 90 2.78 -8.06 13.00
C ARG A 90 3.88 -9.08 13.25
N ASP A 91 4.25 -9.78 12.19
CA ASP A 91 5.42 -10.64 12.15
C ASP A 91 6.56 -9.91 11.42
N VAL A 92 7.76 -9.95 11.99
CA VAL A 92 8.96 -9.42 11.33
C VAL A 92 9.59 -10.53 10.53
N LEU A 93 9.67 -10.34 9.21
CA LEU A 93 10.28 -11.30 8.30
C LEU A 93 11.82 -11.22 8.38
N PRO A 94 12.54 -12.35 8.23
CA PRO A 94 13.99 -12.41 8.39
C PRO A 94 14.76 -11.96 7.14
N PHE A 95 14.20 -11.04 6.35
CA PHE A 95 14.78 -10.54 5.10
C PHE A 95 14.73 -9.02 5.09
N ASN A 96 15.77 -8.39 4.54
CA ASN A 96 15.76 -6.93 4.30
C ASN A 96 15.33 -6.62 2.85
N GLU A 97 14.98 -5.36 2.61
CA GLU A 97 14.45 -4.89 1.34
C GLU A 97 15.44 -5.09 0.18
N ALA A 98 16.73 -4.86 0.42
CA ALA A 98 17.77 -5.01 -0.61
C ALA A 98 17.94 -6.48 -1.02
N GLU A 99 17.95 -7.40 -0.05
CA GLU A 99 18.02 -8.84 -0.30
C GLU A 99 16.80 -9.34 -1.06
N CYS A 100 15.59 -8.92 -0.68
CA CYS A 100 14.36 -9.26 -1.41
C CYS A 100 14.43 -8.84 -2.89
N ILE A 101 14.88 -7.61 -3.16
CA ILE A 101 15.00 -7.11 -4.54
C ILE A 101 16.07 -7.87 -5.31
N LEU A 102 17.25 -8.11 -4.71
CA LEU A 102 18.33 -8.85 -5.36
C LEU A 102 17.91 -10.28 -5.70
N ASN A 103 17.28 -10.99 -4.76
CA ASN A 103 16.79 -12.35 -4.99
C ASN A 103 15.77 -12.39 -6.12
N TYR A 104 14.82 -11.45 -6.15
CA TYR A 104 13.86 -11.34 -7.24
C TYR A 104 14.55 -11.10 -8.59
N LEU A 105 15.53 -10.20 -8.64
CA LEU A 105 16.27 -9.93 -9.88
C LEU A 105 17.11 -11.13 -10.33
N PHE A 106 17.76 -11.87 -9.42
CA PHE A 106 18.53 -13.04 -9.78
C PHE A 106 17.69 -14.15 -10.39
N GLU A 107 16.45 -14.31 -9.92
CA GLU A 107 15.55 -15.36 -10.39
C GLU A 107 14.79 -14.97 -11.66
N TYR A 108 14.35 -13.72 -11.78
CA TYR A 108 13.40 -13.29 -12.82
C TYR A 108 13.99 -12.35 -13.87
N SER A 109 15.29 -12.07 -13.84
CA SER A 109 15.94 -11.20 -14.83
C SER A 109 15.99 -11.83 -16.24
N PRO A 110 15.81 -11.03 -17.32
CA PRO A 110 15.53 -9.59 -17.30
C PRO A 110 14.09 -9.28 -16.91
N ILE A 111 13.91 -8.23 -16.10
CA ILE A 111 12.58 -7.72 -15.72
C ILE A 111 12.15 -6.56 -16.61
N HIS A 112 10.84 -6.44 -16.83
CA HIS A 112 10.23 -5.38 -17.65
C HIS A 112 9.06 -4.73 -16.88
N PRO A 113 9.32 -4.04 -15.75
CA PRO A 113 8.27 -3.35 -15.02
C PRO A 113 7.64 -2.27 -15.90
N VAL A 114 6.31 -2.21 -15.91
CA VAL A 114 5.53 -1.22 -16.65
C VAL A 114 4.72 -0.38 -15.67
N LEU A 115 4.45 0.87 -16.03
CA LEU A 115 3.43 1.64 -15.35
C LEU A 115 2.08 1.00 -15.66
N SER A 116 1.45 0.41 -14.65
CA SER A 116 0.05 0.01 -14.67
C SER A 116 -0.81 1.13 -14.10
N ASP A 117 -2.09 1.20 -14.48
CA ASP A 117 -3.08 2.16 -13.95
C ASP A 117 -3.50 1.84 -12.49
N ARG A 118 -2.57 1.37 -11.67
CA ARG A 118 -2.79 0.98 -10.27
C ARG A 118 -2.68 2.18 -9.34
#